data_AF-A0A9W9W1M9-F1
#
_entry.id   AF-A0A9W9W1M9-F1
#
_cell.length_a   1.000
_cell.length_b   1.000
_cell.length_c   1.000
_cell.angle_alpha   90.00
_cell.angle_beta   90.00
_cell.angle_gamma   90.00
#
_symmetry.space_group_name_H-M   'P 1'
#
loop_
_entity.id
_entity.type
_entity.pdbx_description
1 polymer ?
#
loop_
_entity_poly.entity_id
_entity_poly.type
_entity_poly.pdbx_seq_one_letter_code
_entity_poly.pdbx_strand_id
1 'polypeptide(L)'
;MEVLPGMYSSAKRGSHLHLSTLAVGFFTLAAWTGQGTLLRASERYFVRALPKIREALQSGGGSDVNTTLVSIILLSIYEEMVATKDSEFPMRAHLRGAIALINEKDSNPIEQTPSQQVFHSIEAQIIKNSRSFSNPMIPTPIVWPLPHARGPSPKVVLSSIAAEIVRLRQTWERMLNQPQPQDDTKIKTILRKAIEIDINLVTWTHWLPEHWVPTAATMIPEAVREAGIYRNRCDCYADMWIAVTWNTFRDCRILVQRIMLRCLSMARPLDPDGRRAIAITQTIHKLADDVCASVPYLLGSQLESVRMKPGLVTYPWSETRPVTQTHSMSAPLMGPWHLFPFLRNLCDSDLGLPPAQYRWIQDQINRCMVIYFQR
;
A
#
# COMPACT_ATOMS: atom_id res chain seq x y z
N MET A 1 4.33 9.50 5.42
CA MET A 1 4.70 10.88 5.03
C MET A 1 5.75 11.36 6.02
N GLU A 2 7.04 11.21 5.69
CA GLU A 2 8.15 11.53 6.60
C GLU A 2 8.24 13.03 6.96
N VAL A 3 7.70 13.91 6.10
CA VAL A 3 7.68 15.38 6.30
C VAL A 3 6.61 15.87 7.28
N LEU A 4 5.58 15.06 7.52
CA LEU A 4 4.38 15.52 8.23
C LEU A 4 4.66 16.04 9.65
N PRO A 5 5.48 15.37 10.50
CA PRO A 5 5.73 15.88 11.85
C PRO A 5 6.33 17.29 11.85
N GLY A 6 7.32 17.54 11.00
CA GLY A 6 7.96 18.84 10.85
C GLY A 6 6.98 19.91 10.37
N MET A 7 6.25 19.62 9.29
CA MET A 7 5.27 20.56 8.72
C MET A 7 4.09 20.82 9.66
N TYR A 8 3.65 19.82 10.41
CA TYR A 8 2.57 19.99 11.37
C TYR A 8 2.99 20.85 12.56
N SER A 9 4.24 20.70 13.04
CA SER A 9 4.77 21.49 14.16
C SER A 9 4.80 23.00 13.89
N SER A 10 4.98 23.39 12.63
CA SER A 10 4.95 24.79 12.19
C SER A 10 3.58 25.25 11.67
N ALA A 11 2.58 24.36 11.60
CA ALA A 11 1.28 24.67 11.03
C ALA A 11 0.47 25.61 11.93
N LYS A 12 -0.06 26.69 11.36
CA LYS A 12 -1.00 27.57 12.08
C LYS A 12 -2.26 26.80 12.45
N ARG A 13 -2.79 27.02 13.67
CA ARG A 13 -4.05 26.43 14.12
C ARG A 13 -5.18 26.83 13.17
N GLY A 14 -5.94 25.83 12.70
CA GLY A 14 -7.05 26.04 11.76
C GLY A 14 -6.63 26.21 10.29
N SER A 15 -5.33 26.09 9.96
CA SER A 15 -4.86 25.97 8.58
C SER A 15 -5.34 24.65 7.95
N HIS A 16 -5.30 24.57 6.61
CA HIS A 16 -5.64 23.33 5.90
C HIS A 16 -4.79 22.15 6.36
N LEU A 17 -3.47 22.30 6.53
CA LEU A 17 -2.62 21.22 7.00
C LEU A 17 -2.99 20.77 8.42
N HIS A 18 -3.22 21.73 9.32
CA HIS A 18 -3.63 21.42 10.68
C HIS A 18 -4.95 20.65 10.70
N LEU A 19 -5.97 21.13 9.97
CA LEU A 19 -7.29 20.49 9.92
C LEU A 19 -7.25 19.12 9.24
N SER A 20 -6.55 18.97 8.11
CA SER A 20 -6.40 17.67 7.44
C SER A 20 -5.66 16.65 8.32
N THR A 21 -4.66 17.10 9.09
CA THR A 21 -3.95 16.23 10.03
C THR A 21 -4.86 15.79 11.17
N LEU A 22 -5.67 16.70 11.72
CA LEU A 22 -6.65 16.36 12.75
C LEU A 22 -7.74 15.42 12.22
N ALA A 23 -8.16 15.56 10.96
CA ALA A 23 -9.12 14.64 10.35
C ALA A 23 -8.57 13.20 10.38
N VAL A 24 -7.38 12.96 9.82
CA VAL A 24 -6.75 11.63 9.81
C VAL A 24 -6.43 11.15 11.23
N GLY A 25 -5.88 12.01 12.07
CA GLY A 25 -5.48 11.67 13.44
C GLY A 25 -6.67 11.25 14.31
N PHE A 26 -7.77 11.99 14.27
CA PHE A 26 -8.98 11.64 15.03
C PHE A 26 -9.65 10.38 14.47
N PHE A 27 -9.63 10.15 13.15
CA PHE A 27 -10.15 8.92 12.56
C PHE A 27 -9.37 7.71 13.11
N THR A 28 -8.04 7.80 13.03
CA THR A 28 -7.12 6.75 13.46
C THR A 28 -7.29 6.47 14.95
N LEU A 29 -7.37 7.52 15.78
CA LEU A 29 -7.61 7.38 17.21
C LEU A 29 -8.98 6.77 17.52
N ALA A 30 -10.02 7.12 16.76
CA ALA A 30 -11.34 6.51 16.92
C ALA A 30 -11.30 5.02 16.62
N ALA A 31 -10.60 4.62 15.55
CA ALA A 31 -10.42 3.23 15.18
C ALA A 31 -9.67 2.43 16.25
N TRP A 32 -8.70 3.07 16.93
CA TRP A 32 -7.94 2.46 18.02
C TRP A 32 -8.65 2.41 19.37
N THR A 33 -9.57 3.32 19.64
CA THR A 33 -10.21 3.43 20.95
C THR A 33 -11.63 2.91 20.96
N GLY A 34 -12.21 2.66 19.78
CA GLY A 34 -13.63 2.37 19.62
C GLY A 34 -14.55 3.56 19.85
N GLN A 35 -14.01 4.77 20.01
CA GLN A 35 -14.81 5.94 20.38
C GLN A 35 -15.44 6.58 19.15
N GLY A 36 -16.71 6.25 18.88
CA GLY A 36 -17.46 6.81 17.74
C GLY A 36 -17.60 8.35 17.75
N THR A 37 -17.48 9.00 18.92
CA THR A 37 -17.46 10.47 19.02
C THR A 37 -16.26 11.09 18.31
N LEU A 38 -15.11 10.40 18.30
CA LEU A 38 -13.91 10.84 17.59
C LEU A 38 -14.06 10.75 16.07
N LEU A 39 -14.85 9.78 15.56
CA LEU A 39 -15.21 9.74 14.13
C LEU A 39 -16.00 10.97 13.72
N ARG A 40 -16.96 11.42 14.54
CA ARG A 40 -17.73 12.66 14.26
C ARG A 40 -16.83 13.90 14.29
N ALA A 41 -15.89 13.95 15.23
CA ALA A 41 -14.92 15.05 15.28
C ALA A 41 -13.99 15.04 14.06
N SER A 42 -13.51 13.87 13.67
CA SER A 42 -12.70 13.62 12.48
C SER A 42 -13.38 14.12 11.20
N GLU A 43 -14.66 13.77 11.00
CA GLU A 43 -15.48 14.25 9.88
C GLU A 43 -15.64 15.78 9.87
N ARG A 44 -15.87 16.39 11.05
CA ARG A 44 -15.93 17.86 11.16
C ARG A 44 -14.61 18.51 10.74
N TYR A 45 -13.47 17.92 11.09
CA TYR A 45 -12.17 18.44 10.66
C TYR A 45 -11.96 18.29 9.15
N PHE A 46 -12.35 17.16 8.58
CA PHE A 46 -12.34 16.93 7.13
C PHE A 46 -13.14 18.02 6.40
N VAL A 47 -14.41 18.22 6.77
CA VAL A 47 -15.29 19.22 6.15
C VAL A 47 -14.72 20.64 6.29
N ARG A 48 -14.12 20.98 7.44
CA ARG A 48 -13.50 22.29 7.67
C ARG A 48 -12.20 22.50 6.89
N ALA A 49 -11.48 21.44 6.53
CA ALA A 49 -10.25 21.54 5.74
C ALA A 49 -10.54 21.94 4.29
N LEU A 50 -11.66 21.50 3.71
CA LEU A 50 -12.02 21.74 2.31
C LEU A 50 -12.04 23.22 1.90
N PRO A 51 -12.74 24.15 2.58
CA PRO A 51 -12.70 25.57 2.22
C PRO A 51 -11.30 26.16 2.37
N LYS A 52 -10.49 25.70 3.34
CA LYS A 52 -9.12 26.17 3.55
C LYS A 52 -8.15 25.72 2.45
N ILE A 53 -8.32 24.52 1.92
CA ILE A 53 -7.59 24.07 0.74
C ILE A 53 -8.02 24.88 -0.48
N ARG A 54 -9.33 25.14 -0.64
CA ARG A 54 -9.84 25.96 -1.76
C ARG A 54 -9.27 27.39 -1.73
N GLU A 55 -9.28 28.04 -0.57
CA GLU A 55 -8.66 29.35 -0.36
C GLU A 55 -7.16 29.32 -0.76
N ALA A 56 -6.42 28.30 -0.33
CA ALA A 56 -5.01 28.13 -0.66
C ALA A 56 -4.77 27.97 -2.17
N LEU A 57 -5.60 27.17 -2.86
CA LEU A 57 -5.53 26.99 -4.31
C LEU A 57 -5.86 28.27 -5.10
N GLN A 58 -6.78 29.09 -4.59
CA GLN A 58 -7.19 30.35 -5.24
C GLN A 58 -6.22 31.51 -5.01
N SER A 59 -5.34 31.41 -4.01
CA SER A 59 -4.47 32.50 -3.56
C SER A 59 -3.29 32.84 -4.48
N GLY A 60 -3.24 32.30 -5.71
CA GLY A 60 -2.34 32.76 -6.78
C GLY A 60 -0.84 32.82 -6.43
N GLY A 61 -0.34 31.92 -5.56
CA GLY A 61 1.08 31.84 -5.19
C GLY A 61 1.40 32.22 -3.74
N GLY A 62 0.44 32.70 -2.93
CA GLY A 62 0.67 33.03 -1.52
C GLY A 62 0.74 31.83 -0.57
N SER A 63 0.26 30.66 -0.99
CA SER A 63 0.26 29.42 -0.19
C SER A 63 1.37 28.46 -0.61
N ASP A 64 2.09 27.90 0.36
CA ASP A 64 3.12 26.88 0.11
C ASP A 64 2.52 25.63 -0.54
N VAL A 65 2.96 25.34 -1.76
CA VAL A 65 2.54 24.19 -2.57
C VAL A 65 2.74 22.86 -1.84
N ASN A 66 3.81 22.74 -1.03
CA ASN A 66 4.08 21.53 -0.27
C ASN A 66 3.01 21.30 0.79
N THR A 67 2.72 22.34 1.58
CA THR A 67 1.67 22.30 2.60
C THR A 67 0.31 21.98 1.99
N THR A 68 -0.03 22.57 0.83
CA THR A 68 -1.27 22.27 0.11
C THR A 68 -1.32 20.81 -0.35
N LEU A 69 -0.28 20.32 -1.04
CA LEU A 69 -0.21 18.93 -1.51
C LEU A 69 -0.26 17.92 -0.36
N VAL A 70 0.47 18.15 0.73
CA VAL A 70 0.42 17.26 1.91
C VAL A 70 -0.98 17.25 2.51
N SER A 71 -1.67 18.40 2.55
CA SER A 71 -3.07 18.47 3.01
C SER A 71 -4.00 17.66 2.13
N ILE A 72 -3.82 17.71 0.81
CA ILE A 72 -4.61 16.92 -0.15
C ILE A 72 -4.31 15.42 0.00
N ILE A 73 -3.05 15.02 0.18
CA ILE A 73 -2.68 13.61 0.42
C ILE A 73 -3.30 13.10 1.72
N LEU A 74 -3.30 13.91 2.79
CA LEU A 74 -3.98 13.56 4.04
C LEU A 74 -5.47 13.32 3.82
N LEU A 75 -6.16 14.15 3.03
CA LEU A 75 -7.56 13.92 2.72
C LEU A 75 -7.76 12.69 1.82
N SER A 76 -6.82 12.36 0.94
CA SER A 76 -6.85 11.08 0.21
C SER A 76 -6.72 9.87 1.14
N ILE A 77 -5.92 9.95 2.20
CA ILE A 77 -5.82 8.89 3.21
C ILE A 77 -7.13 8.80 4.01
N TYR A 78 -7.72 9.94 4.35
CA TYR A 78 -9.02 10.00 5.01
C TYR A 78 -10.12 9.32 4.18
N GLU A 79 -10.18 9.59 2.87
CA GLU A 79 -11.12 8.90 1.95
C GLU A 79 -10.94 7.38 1.98
N GLU A 80 -9.69 6.91 1.99
CA GLU A 80 -9.38 5.47 2.07
C GLU A 80 -9.82 4.87 3.41
N MET A 81 -9.63 5.61 4.50
CA MET A 81 -10.05 5.20 5.85
C MET A 81 -11.57 5.05 5.94
N VAL A 82 -12.32 6.04 5.44
CA VAL A 82 -13.79 5.99 5.37
C VAL A 82 -14.26 4.85 4.49
N ALA A 83 -13.74 4.74 3.27
CA ALA A 83 -14.15 3.68 2.35
C ALA A 83 -13.84 2.28 2.92
N THR A 84 -12.71 2.11 3.60
CA THR A 84 -12.36 0.85 4.25
C THR A 84 -13.34 0.52 5.38
N LYS A 85 -13.62 1.47 6.27
CA LYS A 85 -14.60 1.30 7.35
C LYS A 85 -15.95 0.87 6.82
N ASP A 86 -16.43 1.53 5.78
CA ASP A 86 -17.77 1.32 5.23
C ASP A 86 -17.83 0.20 4.18
N SER A 87 -16.71 -0.51 3.96
CA SER A 87 -16.58 -1.59 2.98
C SER A 87 -16.89 -1.15 1.54
N GLU A 88 -16.58 0.11 1.24
CA GLU A 88 -16.80 0.75 -0.05
C GLU A 88 -15.48 0.89 -0.85
N PHE A 89 -15.62 1.30 -2.11
CA PHE A 89 -14.50 1.68 -2.96
C PHE A 89 -14.17 3.17 -2.80
N PRO A 90 -12.90 3.54 -2.52
CA PRO A 90 -12.54 4.93 -2.34
C PRO A 90 -12.68 5.70 -3.67
N MET A 91 -13.37 6.84 -3.63
CA MET A 91 -13.55 7.71 -4.80
C MET A 91 -12.23 8.26 -5.36
N ARG A 92 -11.18 8.36 -4.52
CA ARG A 92 -9.83 8.84 -4.86
C ARG A 92 -9.83 10.25 -5.47
N ALA A 93 -10.78 11.09 -5.06
CA ALA A 93 -10.94 12.43 -5.63
C ALA A 93 -9.74 13.32 -5.25
N HIS A 94 -9.28 13.23 -4.01
CA HIS A 94 -8.14 14.02 -3.55
C HIS A 94 -6.83 13.58 -4.20
N LEU A 95 -6.62 12.29 -4.44
CA LEU A 95 -5.42 11.83 -5.17
C LEU A 95 -5.42 12.33 -6.63
N ARG A 96 -6.58 12.29 -7.32
CA ARG A 96 -6.72 12.89 -8.66
C ARG A 96 -6.47 14.40 -8.64
N GLY A 97 -6.96 15.10 -7.61
CA GLY A 97 -6.69 16.53 -7.40
C GLY A 97 -5.21 16.84 -7.22
N ALA A 98 -4.49 16.01 -6.45
CA ALA A 98 -3.04 16.16 -6.29
C ALA A 98 -2.29 15.97 -7.62
N ILE A 99 -2.70 15.00 -8.45
CA ILE A 99 -2.12 14.79 -9.78
C ILE A 99 -2.41 15.98 -10.70
N ALA A 100 -3.64 16.51 -10.70
CA ALA A 100 -4.00 17.68 -11.48
C ALA A 100 -3.14 18.90 -11.09
N LEU A 101 -2.94 19.13 -9.79
CA LEU A 101 -2.12 20.23 -9.28
C LEU A 101 -0.63 20.09 -9.67
N ILE A 102 -0.11 18.86 -9.76
CA ILE A 102 1.25 18.62 -10.29
C ILE A 102 1.32 18.98 -11.78
N ASN A 103 0.28 18.64 -12.54
CA ASN A 103 0.26 18.83 -13.99
C ASN A 103 0.04 20.29 -14.43
N GLU A 104 -0.55 21.13 -13.58
CA GLU A 104 -0.82 22.56 -13.87
C GLU A 104 0.47 23.41 -14.09
N LYS A 105 1.64 22.80 -13.92
CA LYS A 105 2.91 23.49 -13.68
C LYS A 105 3.69 23.93 -14.93
N ASP A 106 3.12 23.87 -16.14
CA ASP A 106 3.81 24.31 -17.36
C ASP A 106 4.11 25.84 -17.40
N SER A 107 3.86 26.61 -16.31
CA SER A 107 4.14 28.05 -16.26
C SER A 107 4.69 28.60 -14.92
N ASN A 108 4.98 27.78 -13.90
CA ASN A 108 5.30 28.30 -12.55
C ASN A 108 6.81 28.28 -12.20
N PRO A 109 7.33 29.32 -11.51
CA PRO A 109 8.74 29.45 -11.14
C PRO A 109 9.24 28.33 -10.19
N ILE A 110 10.56 28.15 -10.13
CA ILE A 110 11.27 27.07 -9.40
C ILE A 110 10.80 26.94 -7.94
N GLU A 111 10.46 28.05 -7.28
CA GLU A 111 10.01 28.12 -5.88
C GLU A 111 8.67 27.42 -5.60
N GLN A 112 7.87 27.13 -6.62
CA GLN A 112 6.62 26.35 -6.51
C GLN A 112 6.82 24.86 -6.86
N THR A 113 8.06 24.37 -6.88
CA THR A 113 8.33 22.95 -7.08
C THR A 113 8.08 22.16 -5.80
N PRO A 114 7.23 21.12 -5.82
CA PRO A 114 7.08 20.25 -4.67
C PRO A 114 8.44 19.63 -4.28
N SER A 115 8.68 19.56 -2.98
CA SER A 115 9.85 18.90 -2.41
C SER A 115 9.89 17.42 -2.81
N GLN A 116 11.09 16.87 -2.86
CA GLN A 116 11.30 15.45 -3.22
C GLN A 116 10.48 14.50 -2.35
N GLN A 117 10.31 14.81 -1.06
CA GLN A 117 9.54 13.99 -0.12
C GLN A 117 8.02 14.05 -0.37
N VAL A 118 7.50 15.18 -0.86
CA VAL A 118 6.11 15.30 -1.31
C VAL A 118 5.90 14.48 -2.57
N PHE A 119 6.81 14.56 -3.54
CA PHE A 119 6.78 13.70 -4.73
C PHE A 119 6.83 12.21 -4.37
N HIS A 120 7.72 11.79 -3.46
CA HIS A 120 7.76 10.41 -2.96
C HIS A 120 6.42 9.98 -2.37
N SER A 121 5.77 10.86 -1.60
CA SER A 121 4.50 10.55 -0.96
C SER A 121 3.36 10.37 -1.97
N ILE A 122 3.33 11.18 -3.03
CA ILE A 122 2.33 11.08 -4.11
C ILE A 122 2.59 9.86 -4.98
N GLU A 123 3.85 9.62 -5.37
CA GLU A 123 4.25 8.43 -6.13
C GLU A 123 3.89 7.15 -5.36
N ALA A 124 4.15 7.10 -4.05
CA ALA A 124 3.77 5.97 -3.21
C ALA A 124 2.25 5.75 -3.17
N GLN A 125 1.44 6.81 -3.15
CA GLN A 125 -0.03 6.70 -3.21
C GLN A 125 -0.51 6.16 -4.57
N ILE A 126 0.08 6.64 -5.67
CA ILE A 126 -0.24 6.15 -7.03
C ILE A 126 0.12 4.66 -7.15
N ILE A 127 1.34 4.29 -6.74
CA ILE A 127 1.81 2.90 -6.74
C ILE A 127 0.86 2.04 -5.90
N LYS A 128 0.57 2.43 -4.66
CA LYS A 128 -0.34 1.69 -3.77
C LYS A 128 -1.68 1.40 -4.45
N ASN A 129 -2.30 2.43 -5.04
CA ASN A 129 -3.61 2.34 -5.67
C ASN A 129 -3.61 1.60 -7.02
N SER A 130 -2.43 1.45 -7.65
CA SER A 130 -2.27 0.73 -8.92
C SER A 130 -2.17 -0.80 -8.76
N ARG A 131 -1.88 -1.32 -7.56
CA ARG A 131 -1.62 -2.76 -7.34
C ARG A 131 -2.88 -3.64 -7.25
N SER A 132 -4.05 -3.03 -7.15
CA SER A 132 -5.32 -3.76 -7.07
C SER A 132 -6.03 -3.73 -8.43
N PHE A 133 -6.31 -4.90 -8.99
CA PHE A 133 -7.11 -5.04 -10.22
C PHE A 133 -8.60 -4.79 -10.02
N SER A 134 -9.11 -4.95 -8.80
CA SER A 134 -10.50 -4.67 -8.46
C SER A 134 -10.85 -3.17 -8.52
N ASN A 135 -9.83 -2.32 -8.69
CA ASN A 135 -9.99 -0.88 -8.71
C ASN A 135 -9.60 -0.29 -10.07
N PRO A 136 -10.37 0.67 -10.61
CA PRO A 136 -9.95 1.42 -11.79
C PRO A 136 -8.58 2.04 -11.60
N MET A 137 -7.79 2.08 -12.68
CA MET A 137 -6.52 2.78 -12.67
C MET A 137 -6.71 4.27 -12.35
N ILE A 138 -5.80 4.81 -11.56
CA ILE A 138 -5.69 6.26 -11.38
C ILE A 138 -4.75 6.81 -12.46
N PRO A 139 -5.04 7.98 -13.07
CA PRO A 139 -4.10 8.64 -13.95
C PRO A 139 -2.73 8.84 -13.28
N THR A 140 -1.67 8.81 -14.07
CA THR A 140 -0.35 9.28 -13.63
C THR A 140 -0.18 10.76 -13.99
N PRO A 141 0.70 11.49 -13.30
CA PRO A 141 1.19 12.79 -13.77
C PRO A 141 1.75 12.71 -15.19
N ILE A 142 1.81 13.85 -15.90
CA ILE A 142 2.36 13.95 -17.27
C ILE A 142 3.80 13.42 -17.30
N VAL A 143 4.60 13.81 -16.31
CA VAL A 143 5.93 13.27 -16.07
C VAL A 143 5.84 12.12 -15.07
N TRP A 144 6.03 10.89 -15.55
CA TRP A 144 6.01 9.68 -14.72
C TRP A 144 7.20 8.76 -14.99
N PRO A 145 7.99 8.37 -13.97
CA PRO A 145 7.82 8.64 -12.54
C PRO A 145 8.12 10.10 -12.17
N LEU A 146 7.79 10.53 -10.96
CA LEU A 146 8.02 11.91 -10.55
C LEU A 146 9.54 12.18 -10.40
N PRO A 147 10.02 13.38 -10.78
CA PRO A 147 11.44 13.70 -10.75
C PRO A 147 11.90 14.00 -9.32
N HIS A 148 12.51 13.01 -8.68
CA HIS A 148 13.12 13.16 -7.36
C HIS A 148 14.44 12.38 -7.29
N ALA A 149 15.34 12.77 -6.38
CA ALA A 149 16.57 12.01 -6.18
C ALA A 149 16.24 10.58 -5.74
N ARG A 150 17.01 9.62 -6.24
CA ARG A 150 16.88 8.20 -5.93
C ARG A 150 18.17 7.75 -5.26
N GLY A 151 18.09 7.56 -3.94
CA GLY A 151 19.18 6.96 -3.18
C GLY A 151 19.20 5.44 -3.32
N PRO A 152 20.29 4.77 -2.91
CA PRO A 152 20.44 3.34 -3.05
C PRO A 152 19.57 2.53 -2.08
N SER A 153 18.75 3.13 -1.20
CA SER A 153 18.01 2.35 -0.19
C SER A 153 17.09 1.28 -0.82
N PRO A 154 16.94 0.09 -0.19
CA PRO A 154 16.07 -0.97 -0.72
C PRO A 154 14.65 -0.53 -1.05
N LYS A 155 14.05 0.32 -0.20
CA LYS A 155 12.71 0.88 -0.40
C LYS A 155 12.62 1.76 -1.66
N VAL A 156 13.63 2.59 -1.92
CA VAL A 156 13.65 3.48 -3.10
C VAL A 156 13.87 2.69 -4.40
N VAL A 157 14.74 1.68 -4.36
CA VAL A 157 14.94 0.77 -5.50
C VAL A 157 13.63 0.03 -5.83
N LEU A 158 12.95 -0.52 -4.82
CA LEU A 158 11.67 -1.18 -5.01
C LEU A 158 10.59 -0.23 -5.54
N SER A 159 10.51 1.00 -5.02
CA SER A 159 9.57 2.02 -5.52
C SER A 159 9.82 2.34 -6.99
N SER A 160 11.08 2.37 -7.42
CA SER A 160 11.46 2.61 -8.81
C SER A 160 10.96 1.50 -9.74
N ILE A 161 11.12 0.23 -9.33
CA ILE A 161 10.58 -0.93 -10.05
C ILE A 161 9.05 -0.89 -10.07
N ALA A 162 8.43 -0.57 -8.93
CA ALA A 162 6.98 -0.47 -8.81
C ALA A 162 6.37 0.64 -9.67
N ALA A 163 7.09 1.75 -9.92
CA ALA A 163 6.66 2.76 -10.87
C ALA A 163 6.60 2.25 -12.33
N GLU A 164 7.45 1.30 -12.71
CA GLU A 164 7.37 0.61 -14.01
C GLU A 164 6.13 -0.29 -14.10
N ILE A 165 5.78 -0.93 -12.98
CA ILE A 165 4.57 -1.77 -12.88
C ILE A 165 3.31 -0.94 -13.13
N VAL A 166 3.26 0.32 -12.67
CA VAL A 166 2.15 1.23 -13.00
C VAL A 166 1.99 1.39 -14.51
N ARG A 167 3.09 1.63 -15.24
CA ARG A 167 3.07 1.76 -16.71
C ARG A 167 2.68 0.45 -17.40
N LEU A 168 3.18 -0.68 -16.90
CA LEU A 168 2.82 -2.00 -17.41
C LEU A 168 1.31 -2.22 -17.29
N ARG A 169 0.74 -2.00 -16.09
CA ARG A 169 -0.68 -2.17 -15.84
C ARG A 169 -1.53 -1.20 -16.67
N GLN A 170 -1.13 0.06 -16.82
CA GLN A 170 -1.81 1.02 -17.70
C GLN A 170 -1.82 0.58 -19.15
N THR A 171 -0.70 0.01 -19.64
CA THR A 171 -0.60 -0.50 -21.01
C THR A 171 -1.48 -1.73 -21.19
N TRP A 172 -1.47 -2.63 -20.21
CA TRP A 172 -2.34 -3.80 -20.15
C TRP A 172 -3.83 -3.44 -20.19
N GLU A 173 -4.30 -2.53 -19.35
CA GLU A 173 -5.72 -2.15 -19.32
C GLU A 173 -6.16 -1.39 -20.57
N ARG A 174 -5.31 -0.50 -21.10
CA ARG A 174 -5.59 0.16 -22.39
C ARG A 174 -5.73 -0.86 -23.51
N MET A 175 -4.94 -1.93 -23.49
CA MET A 175 -5.02 -3.02 -24.46
C MET A 175 -6.36 -3.77 -24.30
N LEU A 176 -6.72 -4.17 -23.07
CA LEU A 176 -7.99 -4.86 -22.80
C LEU A 176 -9.24 -4.05 -23.16
N ASN A 177 -9.18 -2.73 -23.04
CA ASN A 177 -10.30 -1.84 -23.37
C ASN A 177 -10.42 -1.50 -24.87
N GLN A 178 -9.53 -2.02 -25.72
CA GLN A 178 -9.64 -1.84 -27.18
C GLN A 178 -10.73 -2.77 -27.75
N PRO A 179 -11.64 -2.26 -28.60
CA PRO A 179 -12.74 -3.05 -29.17
C PRO A 179 -12.29 -4.05 -30.25
N GLN A 180 -11.06 -3.94 -30.74
CA GLN A 180 -10.50 -4.80 -31.78
C GLN A 180 -9.90 -6.09 -31.19
N PRO A 181 -9.80 -7.18 -31.98
CA PRO A 181 -9.06 -8.37 -31.59
C PRO A 181 -7.67 -8.00 -31.09
N GLN A 182 -7.30 -8.61 -29.98
CA GLN A 182 -6.05 -8.31 -29.29
C GLN A 182 -4.88 -8.78 -30.16
N ASP A 183 -4.02 -7.85 -30.55
CA ASP A 183 -2.85 -8.12 -31.39
C ASP A 183 -1.82 -8.96 -30.61
N ASP A 184 -1.53 -10.17 -31.11
CA ASP A 184 -0.52 -11.08 -30.57
C ASP A 184 0.82 -10.39 -30.34
N THR A 185 1.18 -9.40 -31.18
CA THR A 185 2.41 -8.61 -31.06
C THR A 185 2.39 -7.73 -29.80
N LYS A 186 1.24 -7.11 -29.50
CA LYS A 186 1.05 -6.34 -28.27
C LYS A 186 1.09 -7.24 -27.05
N ILE A 187 0.43 -8.40 -27.09
CA ILE A 187 0.45 -9.39 -26.00
C ILE A 187 1.89 -9.84 -25.72
N LYS A 188 2.65 -10.19 -26.75
CA LYS A 188 4.08 -10.56 -26.65
C LYS A 188 4.92 -9.43 -26.04
N THR A 189 4.65 -8.19 -26.42
CA THR A 189 5.37 -7.01 -25.90
C THR A 189 5.11 -6.80 -24.42
N ILE A 190 3.85 -6.90 -23.98
CA ILE A 190 3.47 -6.79 -22.57
C ILE A 190 4.09 -7.94 -21.77
N LEU A 191 4.00 -9.18 -22.27
CA LEU A 191 4.59 -10.34 -21.62
C LEU A 191 6.10 -10.18 -21.43
N ARG A 192 6.82 -9.71 -22.46
CA ARG A 192 8.26 -9.46 -22.37
C ARG A 192 8.59 -8.40 -21.31
N LYS A 193 7.85 -7.30 -21.26
CA LYS A 193 8.07 -6.26 -20.24
C LYS A 193 7.73 -6.75 -18.83
N ALA A 194 6.70 -7.59 -18.69
CA ALA A 194 6.35 -8.20 -17.42
C ALA A 194 7.48 -9.14 -16.92
N ILE A 195 8.08 -9.94 -17.80
CA ILE A 195 9.23 -10.80 -17.48
C ILE A 195 10.44 -9.96 -17.04
N GLU A 196 10.75 -8.88 -17.76
CA GLU A 196 11.85 -7.96 -17.41
C GLU A 196 11.65 -7.37 -16.00
N ILE A 197 10.43 -6.94 -15.68
CA ILE A 197 10.11 -6.41 -14.35
C ILE A 197 10.19 -7.52 -13.27
N ASP A 198 9.73 -8.75 -13.54
CA ASP A 198 9.86 -9.87 -12.59
C ASP A 198 11.33 -10.18 -12.30
N ILE A 199 12.21 -10.14 -13.31
CA ILE A 199 13.65 -10.29 -13.14
C ILE A 199 14.22 -9.19 -12.24
N ASN A 200 13.80 -7.94 -12.42
CA ASN A 200 14.23 -6.82 -11.57
C ASN A 200 13.74 -6.99 -10.12
N LEU A 201 12.51 -7.45 -9.92
CA LEU A 201 11.96 -7.78 -8.61
C LEU A 201 12.77 -8.90 -7.93
N VAL A 202 13.07 -9.98 -8.65
CA VAL A 202 13.90 -11.08 -8.12
C VAL A 202 15.33 -10.60 -7.83
N THR A 203 15.92 -9.79 -8.70
CA THR A 203 17.26 -9.22 -8.46
C THR A 203 17.27 -8.37 -7.19
N TRP A 204 16.22 -7.60 -6.94
CA TRP A 204 16.10 -6.79 -5.72
C TRP A 204 16.25 -7.64 -4.45
N THR A 205 15.70 -8.87 -4.40
CA THR A 205 15.83 -9.72 -3.20
C THR A 205 17.25 -10.19 -2.93
N HIS A 206 18.08 -10.31 -3.96
CA HIS A 206 19.48 -10.75 -3.84
C HIS A 206 20.43 -9.60 -3.44
N TRP A 207 19.99 -8.36 -3.61
CA TRP A 207 20.77 -7.17 -3.29
C TRP A 207 20.57 -6.71 -1.83
N LEU A 208 19.62 -7.30 -1.10
CA LEU A 208 19.26 -6.86 0.24
C LEU A 208 20.37 -7.14 1.27
N PRO A 209 20.65 -6.17 2.19
CA PRO A 209 21.48 -6.44 3.36
C PRO A 209 20.87 -7.53 4.25
N GLU A 210 21.71 -8.22 5.03
CA GLU A 210 21.28 -9.33 5.89
C GLU A 210 20.12 -8.94 6.85
N HIS A 211 20.16 -7.75 7.45
CA HIS A 211 19.12 -7.28 8.38
C HIS A 211 17.73 -7.08 7.71
N TRP A 212 17.67 -7.01 6.38
CA TRP A 212 16.42 -6.97 5.61
C TRP A 212 15.82 -8.35 5.36
N VAL A 213 16.61 -9.42 5.47
CA VAL A 213 16.14 -10.77 5.14
C VAL A 213 15.17 -11.27 6.23
N PRO A 214 13.94 -11.70 5.87
CA PRO A 214 13.00 -12.26 6.82
C PRO A 214 13.57 -13.54 7.43
N THR A 215 13.37 -13.73 8.74
CA THR A 215 13.86 -14.91 9.46
C THR A 215 12.68 -15.68 10.04
N ALA A 216 12.66 -17.01 9.94
CA ALA A 216 11.61 -17.79 10.58
C ALA A 216 11.60 -17.56 12.11
N ALA A 217 10.41 -17.43 12.69
CA ALA A 217 10.26 -17.29 14.13
C ALA A 217 10.79 -18.54 14.86
N THR A 218 11.64 -18.35 15.87
CA THR A 218 12.08 -19.45 16.76
C THR A 218 11.09 -19.66 17.90
N MET A 219 10.38 -18.60 18.30
CA MET A 219 9.37 -18.63 19.34
C MET A 219 8.10 -17.91 18.87
N ILE A 220 6.97 -18.59 19.05
CA ILE A 220 5.64 -18.07 18.72
C ILE A 220 4.77 -18.22 19.97
N PRO A 221 4.38 -17.11 20.63
CA PRO A 221 3.51 -17.15 21.80
C PRO A 221 2.18 -17.85 21.52
N GLU A 222 1.61 -18.54 22.51
CA GLU A 222 0.36 -19.30 22.34
C GLU A 222 -0.80 -18.40 21.88
N ALA A 223 -0.92 -17.20 22.47
CA ALA A 223 -1.94 -16.22 22.06
C ALA A 223 -1.80 -15.78 20.58
N VAL A 224 -0.60 -15.84 19.99
CA VAL A 224 -0.39 -15.59 18.55
C VAL A 224 -0.84 -16.80 17.72
N ARG A 225 -0.63 -18.02 18.22
CA ARG A 225 -1.10 -19.26 17.57
C ARG A 225 -2.63 -19.30 17.53
N GLU A 226 -3.26 -19.01 18.65
CA GLU A 226 -4.72 -18.89 18.79
C GLU A 226 -5.29 -17.81 17.87
N ALA A 227 -4.59 -16.68 17.72
CA ALA A 227 -5.03 -15.59 16.85
C ALA A 227 -4.93 -15.91 15.33
N GLY A 228 -4.18 -16.95 14.96
CA GLY A 228 -4.16 -17.51 13.62
C GLY A 228 -2.78 -17.49 12.95
N ILE A 229 -2.31 -18.67 12.57
CA ILE A 229 -1.06 -18.87 11.83
C ILE A 229 -1.31 -19.80 10.66
N TYR A 230 -0.95 -19.35 9.47
CA TYR A 230 -1.10 -20.17 8.27
C TYR A 230 0.08 -21.14 8.14
N ARG A 231 -0.21 -22.43 7.96
CA ARG A 231 0.79 -23.52 7.77
C ARG A 231 1.90 -23.55 8.82
N ASN A 232 1.61 -23.10 10.05
CA ASN A 232 2.56 -23.01 11.16
C ASN A 232 3.86 -22.25 10.80
N ARG A 233 3.79 -21.33 9.82
CA ARG A 233 4.92 -20.50 9.41
C ARG A 233 4.70 -19.05 9.83
N CYS A 234 5.73 -18.47 10.44
CA CYS A 234 5.78 -17.05 10.74
C CYS A 234 7.19 -16.51 10.43
N ASP A 235 7.23 -15.38 9.73
CA ASP A 235 8.46 -14.67 9.41
C ASP A 235 8.59 -13.44 10.34
N CYS A 236 9.75 -13.29 10.98
CA CYS A 236 10.16 -12.14 11.79
C CYS A 236 11.06 -11.20 10.97
N TYR A 237 10.99 -9.91 11.30
CA TYR A 237 11.68 -8.83 10.60
C TYR A 237 12.42 -7.94 11.59
N ALA A 238 13.38 -7.13 11.12
CA ALA A 238 14.08 -6.20 12.02
C ALA A 238 13.18 -5.02 12.46
N ASP A 239 12.22 -4.62 11.61
CA ASP A 239 11.15 -3.70 11.97
C ASP A 239 9.89 -3.92 11.11
N MET A 240 8.78 -3.27 11.50
CA MET A 240 7.50 -3.32 10.81
C MET A 240 7.57 -2.78 9.37
N TRP A 241 8.36 -1.74 9.12
CA TRP A 241 8.47 -1.11 7.80
C TRP A 241 9.19 -2.01 6.80
N ILE A 242 10.16 -2.82 7.24
CA ILE A 242 10.77 -3.87 6.43
C ILE A 242 9.72 -4.93 6.05
N ALA A 243 8.89 -5.37 6.99
CA ALA A 243 7.79 -6.30 6.71
C ALA A 243 6.79 -5.74 5.67
N VAL A 244 6.39 -4.47 5.82
CA VAL A 244 5.51 -3.76 4.87
C VAL A 244 6.18 -3.59 3.50
N THR A 245 7.49 -3.39 3.45
CA THR A 245 8.26 -3.28 2.19
C THR A 245 8.35 -4.63 1.49
N TRP A 246 8.58 -5.72 2.22
CA TRP A 246 8.50 -7.08 1.67
C TRP A 246 7.12 -7.42 1.12
N ASN A 247 6.05 -7.05 1.84
CA ASN A 247 4.70 -7.24 1.33
C ASN A 247 4.42 -6.38 0.10
N THR A 248 5.02 -5.19 0.00
CA THR A 248 4.97 -4.39 -1.24
C THR A 248 5.65 -5.09 -2.40
N PHE A 249 6.82 -5.69 -2.18
CA PHE A 249 7.49 -6.52 -3.18
C PHE A 249 6.62 -7.71 -3.62
N ARG A 250 6.06 -8.46 -2.65
CA ARG A 250 5.22 -9.63 -2.92
C ARG A 250 3.98 -9.26 -3.73
N ASP A 251 3.29 -8.20 -3.34
CA ASP A 251 2.09 -7.67 -4.01
C ASP A 251 2.41 -7.18 -5.44
N CYS A 252 3.51 -6.45 -5.62
CA CYS A 252 4.02 -6.06 -6.94
C CYS A 252 4.30 -7.28 -7.83
N ARG A 253 4.96 -8.30 -7.28
CA ARG A 253 5.29 -9.51 -8.03
C ARG A 253 4.04 -10.32 -8.38
N ILE A 254 3.07 -10.45 -7.48
CA ILE A 254 1.77 -11.10 -7.77
C ILE A 254 1.06 -10.39 -8.92
N LEU A 255 1.02 -9.06 -8.93
CA LEU A 255 0.42 -8.30 -10.03
C LEU A 255 1.08 -8.62 -11.37
N VAL A 256 2.41 -8.60 -11.43
CA VAL A 256 3.19 -8.89 -12.64
C VAL A 256 2.95 -10.33 -13.12
N GLN A 257 2.99 -11.29 -12.21
CA GLN A 257 2.72 -12.71 -12.48
C GLN A 257 1.31 -12.91 -13.02
N ARG A 258 0.32 -12.19 -12.50
CA ARG A 258 -1.05 -12.23 -13.03
C ARG A 258 -1.15 -11.66 -14.45
N ILE A 259 -0.47 -10.56 -14.75
CA ILE A 259 -0.41 -10.01 -16.12
C ILE A 259 0.22 -11.05 -17.06
N MET A 260 1.31 -11.70 -16.64
CA MET A 260 1.95 -12.76 -17.41
C MET A 260 0.97 -13.91 -17.68
N LEU A 261 0.27 -14.40 -16.65
CA LEU A 261 -0.72 -15.47 -16.77
C LEU A 261 -1.83 -15.12 -17.77
N ARG A 262 -2.33 -13.87 -17.72
CA ARG A 262 -3.34 -13.39 -18.67
C ARG A 262 -2.80 -13.33 -20.09
N CYS A 263 -1.59 -12.82 -20.31
CA CYS A 263 -0.95 -12.83 -21.64
C CYS A 263 -0.84 -14.25 -22.21
N LEU A 264 -0.43 -15.23 -21.40
CA LEU A 264 -0.34 -16.63 -21.85
C LEU A 264 -1.70 -17.21 -22.20
N SER A 265 -2.75 -16.89 -21.42
CA SER A 265 -4.11 -17.36 -21.68
C SER A 265 -4.71 -16.81 -22.98
N MET A 266 -4.28 -15.61 -23.40
CA MET A 266 -4.79 -14.93 -24.60
C MET A 266 -4.05 -15.34 -25.88
N ALA A 267 -2.80 -15.81 -25.77
CA ALA A 267 -1.98 -16.21 -26.91
C ALA A 267 -1.41 -17.62 -26.69
N ARG A 268 -2.21 -18.65 -27.03
CA ARG A 268 -1.87 -20.07 -26.87
C ARG A 268 -0.47 -20.47 -27.37
N PRO A 269 0.04 -19.96 -28.52
CA PRO A 269 1.39 -20.32 -28.98
C PRO A 269 2.52 -19.94 -28.01
N LEU A 270 2.28 -19.05 -27.04
CA LEU A 270 3.27 -18.63 -26.05
C LEU A 270 3.46 -19.63 -24.89
N ASP A 271 2.51 -20.54 -24.69
CA ASP A 271 2.57 -21.61 -23.70
C ASP A 271 1.77 -22.84 -24.17
N PRO A 272 2.21 -23.54 -25.24
CA PRO A 272 1.43 -24.62 -25.86
C PRO A 272 1.05 -25.74 -24.88
N ASP A 273 1.94 -26.04 -23.94
CA ASP A 273 1.79 -27.13 -22.97
C ASP A 273 1.25 -26.65 -21.60
N GLY A 274 0.96 -25.36 -21.43
CA GLY A 274 0.50 -24.78 -20.17
C GLY A 274 1.52 -24.78 -19.02
N ARG A 275 2.77 -25.19 -19.26
CA ARG A 275 3.80 -25.34 -18.22
C ARG A 275 4.17 -24.00 -17.58
N ARG A 276 4.21 -22.92 -18.37
CA ARG A 276 4.54 -21.58 -17.85
C ARG A 276 3.41 -21.07 -16.97
N ALA A 277 2.16 -21.27 -17.38
CA ALA A 277 0.99 -20.92 -16.57
C ALA A 277 0.97 -21.64 -15.21
N ILE A 278 1.33 -22.94 -15.19
CA ILE A 278 1.45 -23.72 -13.94
C ILE A 278 2.53 -23.12 -13.03
N ALA A 279 3.73 -22.86 -13.56
CA ALA A 279 4.84 -22.28 -12.79
C ALA A 279 4.52 -20.88 -12.23
N ILE A 280 3.85 -20.05 -13.02
CA ILE A 280 3.36 -18.73 -12.60
C ILE A 280 2.35 -18.86 -11.45
N THR A 281 1.40 -19.78 -11.58
CA THR A 281 0.38 -20.04 -10.54
C THR A 281 1.02 -20.48 -9.22
N GLN A 282 1.98 -21.41 -9.28
CA GLN A 282 2.76 -21.84 -8.12
C GLN A 282 3.53 -20.68 -7.47
N THR A 283 4.08 -19.77 -8.29
CA THR A 283 4.76 -18.57 -7.80
C THR A 283 3.79 -17.64 -7.07
N ILE A 284 2.59 -17.41 -7.61
CA ILE A 284 1.54 -16.61 -6.95
C ILE A 284 1.15 -17.22 -5.60
N HIS A 285 0.93 -18.54 -5.55
CA HIS A 285 0.58 -19.24 -4.30
C HIS A 285 1.67 -19.14 -3.24
N LYS A 286 2.95 -19.28 -3.64
CA LYS A 286 4.08 -19.10 -2.73
C LYS A 286 4.18 -17.66 -2.21
N LEU A 287 3.98 -16.67 -3.07
CA LEU A 287 3.98 -15.26 -2.65
C LEU A 287 2.82 -14.96 -1.70
N ALA A 288 1.65 -15.57 -1.91
CA ALA A 288 0.52 -15.49 -1.00
C ALA A 288 0.84 -16.15 0.36
N ASP A 289 1.49 -17.32 0.38
CA ASP A 289 2.00 -17.96 1.60
C ASP A 289 2.97 -17.02 2.36
N ASP A 290 3.86 -16.34 1.63
CA ASP A 290 4.84 -15.41 2.22
C ASP A 290 4.16 -14.16 2.82
N VAL A 291 3.07 -13.66 2.22
CA VAL A 291 2.24 -12.60 2.82
C VAL A 291 1.57 -13.13 4.09
N CYS A 292 0.99 -14.33 4.05
CA CYS A 292 0.37 -14.97 5.21
C CYS A 292 1.37 -15.15 6.37
N ALA A 293 2.63 -15.52 6.08
CA ALA A 293 3.69 -15.68 7.06
C ALA A 293 4.08 -14.37 7.77
N SER A 294 3.81 -13.21 7.15
CA SER A 294 4.07 -11.89 7.76
C SER A 294 2.95 -11.43 8.71
N VAL A 295 1.75 -12.02 8.62
CA VAL A 295 0.58 -11.62 9.40
C VAL A 295 0.83 -11.67 10.90
N PRO A 296 1.39 -12.76 11.48
CA PRO A 296 1.56 -12.84 12.93
C PRO A 296 2.59 -11.83 13.45
N TYR A 297 3.59 -11.45 12.64
CA TYR A 297 4.53 -10.40 13.00
C TYR A 297 3.89 -8.99 12.97
N LEU A 298 2.98 -8.74 12.02
CA LEU A 298 2.30 -7.44 11.87
C LEU A 298 1.13 -7.25 12.86
N LEU A 299 0.41 -8.32 13.19
CA LEU A 299 -0.79 -8.26 14.06
C LEU A 299 -0.55 -8.76 15.49
N GLY A 300 0.46 -9.62 15.71
CA GLY A 300 0.69 -10.24 17.00
C GLY A 300 -0.51 -11.09 17.46
N SER A 301 -0.81 -11.04 18.75
CA SER A 301 -1.99 -11.68 19.37
C SER A 301 -3.25 -10.80 19.38
N GLN A 302 -3.24 -9.67 18.67
CA GLN A 302 -4.33 -8.71 18.72
C GLN A 302 -5.59 -9.23 18.02
N LEU A 303 -6.71 -9.37 18.72
CA LEU A 303 -8.01 -9.78 18.15
C LEU A 303 -9.03 -8.65 18.11
N GLU A 304 -8.83 -7.61 18.93
CA GLU A 304 -9.73 -6.48 19.08
C GLU A 304 -8.96 -5.16 19.15
N SER A 305 -9.72 -4.07 19.18
CA SER A 305 -9.18 -2.72 19.37
C SER A 305 -8.50 -2.60 20.74
N VAL A 306 -7.22 -2.22 20.76
CA VAL A 306 -6.46 -2.11 22.01
C VAL A 306 -6.83 -0.80 22.70
N ARG A 307 -7.54 -0.87 23.83
CA ARG A 307 -7.87 0.30 24.68
C ARG A 307 -6.63 0.87 25.39
N MET A 308 -5.68 1.42 24.62
CA MET A 308 -4.46 2.09 25.09
C MET A 308 -3.56 1.25 26.01
N LYS A 309 -3.53 -0.08 25.85
CA LYS A 309 -2.56 -0.98 26.53
C LYS A 309 -1.74 -1.79 25.50
N PRO A 310 -0.85 -1.14 24.71
CA PRO A 310 -0.09 -1.81 23.64
C PRO A 310 0.81 -2.96 24.14
N GLY A 311 1.25 -2.92 25.41
CA GLY A 311 2.05 -3.98 26.02
C GLY A 311 1.33 -5.32 26.24
N LEU A 312 0.02 -5.41 25.95
CA LEU A 312 -0.73 -6.67 26.02
C LEU A 312 -0.62 -7.51 24.73
N VAL A 313 -0.19 -6.91 23.61
CA VAL A 313 -0.06 -7.65 22.35
C VAL A 313 1.31 -8.33 22.33
N THR A 314 1.28 -9.65 22.25
CA THR A 314 2.48 -10.47 22.10
C THR A 314 2.78 -10.71 20.63
N TYR A 315 4.06 -10.88 20.30
CA TYR A 315 4.54 -11.03 18.94
C TYR A 315 5.51 -12.22 18.83
N PRO A 316 5.55 -12.88 17.67
CA PRO A 316 6.57 -13.88 17.37
C PRO A 316 7.94 -13.22 17.23
N TRP A 317 8.99 -13.95 17.61
CA TRP A 317 10.36 -13.46 17.52
C TRP A 317 11.32 -14.58 17.11
N SER A 318 12.48 -14.18 16.58
CA SER A 318 13.63 -15.07 16.42
C SER A 318 14.81 -14.53 17.22
N GLU A 319 15.75 -15.38 17.61
CA GLU A 319 16.96 -14.95 18.36
C GLU A 319 17.71 -13.82 17.64
N THR A 320 17.74 -13.85 16.31
CA THR A 320 18.38 -12.84 15.47
C THR A 320 17.47 -11.65 15.13
N ARG A 321 16.17 -11.73 15.44
CA ARG A 321 15.14 -10.71 15.20
C ARG A 321 14.20 -10.60 16.42
N PRO A 322 14.69 -10.06 17.56
CA PRO A 322 13.85 -9.83 18.73
C PRO A 322 12.82 -8.74 18.45
N VAL A 323 11.67 -8.82 19.13
CA VAL A 323 10.64 -7.78 19.05
C VAL A 323 11.15 -6.51 19.72
N THR A 324 11.29 -5.43 18.95
CA THR A 324 11.75 -4.14 19.45
C THR A 324 10.64 -3.38 20.17
N GLN A 325 11.00 -2.49 21.09
CA GLN A 325 10.03 -1.60 21.75
C GLN A 325 9.24 -0.76 20.74
N THR A 326 9.91 -0.26 19.69
CA THR A 326 9.26 0.48 18.60
C THR A 326 8.21 -0.36 17.89
N HIS A 327 8.51 -1.64 17.62
CA HIS A 327 7.54 -2.57 17.04
C HIS A 327 6.34 -2.77 17.97
N SER A 328 6.57 -3.10 19.25
CA SER A 328 5.48 -3.29 20.23
C SER A 328 4.58 -2.07 20.41
N MET A 329 5.10 -0.84 20.23
CA MET A 329 4.30 0.38 20.33
C MET A 329 3.54 0.71 19.04
N SER A 330 4.11 0.41 17.87
CA SER A 330 3.56 0.85 16.57
C SER A 330 2.73 -0.20 15.85
N ALA A 331 3.09 -1.48 15.97
CA ALA A 331 2.41 -2.58 15.28
C ALA A 331 0.93 -2.74 15.68
N PRO A 332 0.53 -2.64 16.97
CA PRO A 332 -0.90 -2.72 17.33
C PRO A 332 -1.76 -1.64 16.69
N LEU A 333 -1.12 -0.52 16.34
CA LEU A 333 -1.75 0.69 15.84
C LEU A 333 -1.78 0.73 14.32
N MET A 334 -0.72 0.27 13.67
CA MET A 334 -0.47 0.47 12.23
C MET A 334 -0.34 -0.82 11.44
N GLY A 335 -0.06 -1.93 12.10
CA GLY A 335 0.08 -3.25 11.50
C GLY A 335 -1.13 -3.65 10.65
N PRO A 336 -2.36 -3.67 11.20
CA PRO A 336 -3.51 -4.04 10.41
C PRO A 336 -3.78 -3.06 9.25
N TRP A 337 -3.49 -1.76 9.39
CA TRP A 337 -3.75 -0.76 8.35
C TRP A 337 -2.84 -0.97 7.15
N HIS A 338 -1.58 -1.31 7.41
CA HIS A 338 -0.63 -1.63 6.35
C HIS A 338 -0.80 -3.03 5.80
N LEU A 339 -1.29 -3.99 6.59
CA LEU A 339 -1.52 -5.36 6.15
C LEU A 339 -2.76 -5.50 5.26
N PHE A 340 -3.84 -4.80 5.62
CA PHE A 340 -5.16 -4.98 5.02
C PHE A 340 -5.20 -4.87 3.48
N PRO A 341 -4.54 -3.90 2.82
CA PRO A 341 -4.52 -3.82 1.36
C PRO A 341 -3.90 -5.05 0.70
N PHE A 342 -2.87 -5.65 1.31
CA PHE A 342 -2.23 -6.86 0.77
C PHE A 342 -3.15 -8.06 0.82
N LEU A 343 -3.84 -8.26 1.95
CA LEU A 343 -4.81 -9.34 2.09
C LEU A 343 -5.98 -9.18 1.11
N ARG A 344 -6.51 -7.95 0.95
CA ARG A 344 -7.58 -7.69 -0.03
C ARG A 344 -7.16 -7.98 -1.47
N ASN A 345 -5.93 -7.64 -1.85
CA ASN A 345 -5.44 -7.94 -3.20
C ASN A 345 -5.34 -9.44 -3.47
N LEU A 346 -5.06 -10.26 -2.44
CA LEU A 346 -5.06 -11.71 -2.55
C LEU A 346 -6.45 -12.33 -2.71
N CYS A 347 -7.52 -11.60 -2.37
CA CYS A 347 -8.90 -12.09 -2.53
C CYS A 347 -9.44 -12.00 -3.97
N ASP A 348 -8.62 -11.61 -4.94
CA ASP A 348 -9.01 -11.61 -6.34
C ASP A 348 -9.15 -13.05 -6.87
N SER A 349 -10.34 -13.39 -7.38
CA SER A 349 -10.67 -14.73 -7.85
C SER A 349 -9.76 -15.23 -8.97
N ASP A 350 -9.17 -14.31 -9.76
CA ASP A 350 -8.28 -14.67 -10.86
C ASP A 350 -6.92 -15.21 -10.38
N LEU A 351 -6.58 -15.05 -9.11
CA LEU A 351 -5.33 -15.59 -8.54
C LEU A 351 -5.41 -17.09 -8.30
N GLY A 352 -6.61 -17.68 -8.31
CA GLY A 352 -6.80 -19.12 -8.18
C GLY A 352 -6.21 -19.70 -6.89
N LEU A 353 -6.27 -18.95 -5.78
CA LEU A 353 -5.73 -19.42 -4.50
C LEU A 353 -6.50 -20.66 -4.00
N PRO A 354 -5.82 -21.63 -3.35
CA PRO A 354 -6.48 -22.78 -2.74
C PRO A 354 -7.57 -22.35 -1.75
N PRO A 355 -8.73 -23.05 -1.68
CA PRO A 355 -9.84 -22.64 -0.83
C PRO A 355 -9.49 -22.43 0.66
N ALA A 356 -8.62 -23.28 1.21
CA ALA A 356 -8.15 -23.16 2.59
C ALA A 356 -7.30 -21.89 2.81
N GLN A 357 -6.47 -21.52 1.83
CA GLN A 357 -5.68 -20.29 1.88
C GLN A 357 -6.58 -19.06 1.79
N TYR A 358 -7.50 -19.08 0.84
CA TYR A 358 -8.46 -17.99 0.61
C TYR A 358 -9.31 -17.73 1.86
N ARG A 359 -9.85 -18.80 2.48
CA ARG A 359 -10.64 -18.70 3.71
C ARG A 359 -9.83 -18.11 4.85
N TRP A 360 -8.60 -18.58 5.05
CA TRP A 360 -7.73 -18.04 6.10
C TRP A 360 -7.42 -16.56 5.89
N ILE A 361 -7.18 -16.13 4.63
CA ILE A 361 -6.98 -14.71 4.30
C ILE A 361 -8.23 -13.89 4.63
N GLN A 362 -9.44 -14.39 4.31
CA GLN A 362 -10.69 -13.72 4.68
C GLN A 362 -10.85 -13.58 6.19
N ASP A 363 -10.50 -14.60 6.96
CA ASP A 363 -10.54 -14.55 8.43
C ASP A 363 -9.60 -13.46 8.96
N GLN A 364 -8.41 -13.30 8.37
CA GLN A 364 -7.47 -12.23 8.75
C GLN A 364 -7.93 -10.84 8.28
N ILE A 365 -8.64 -10.73 7.15
CA ILE A 365 -9.29 -9.47 6.73
C ILE A 365 -10.35 -9.07 7.77
N ASN A 366 -11.20 -10.01 8.19
CA ASN A 366 -12.20 -9.79 9.22
C ASN A 366 -11.55 -9.38 10.54
N ARG A 367 -10.46 -10.05 10.94
CA ARG A 367 -9.67 -9.66 12.11
C ARG A 367 -9.16 -8.20 12.02
N CYS A 368 -8.61 -7.78 10.88
CA CYS A 368 -8.22 -6.38 10.67
C CYS A 368 -9.41 -5.41 10.80
N MET A 369 -10.60 -5.80 10.31
CA MET A 369 -11.82 -5.01 10.43
C MET A 369 -12.31 -4.90 11.88
N VAL A 370 -12.30 -5.99 12.64
CA VAL A 370 -12.65 -5.99 14.07
C VAL A 370 -11.71 -5.07 14.84
N ILE A 371 -10.40 -5.15 14.57
CA ILE A 371 -9.38 -4.34 15.24
C ILE A 371 -9.63 -2.83 15.08
N TYR A 372 -9.98 -2.36 13.88
CA TYR A 372 -10.16 -0.92 13.62
C TYR A 372 -11.59 -0.42 13.73
N PHE A 373 -12.58 -1.25 13.42
CA PHE A 373 -13.94 -0.80 13.23
C PHE A 373 -14.93 -1.50 14.15
N GLN A 374 -14.47 -2.49 14.93
CA GLN A 374 -15.31 -3.27 15.85
C GLN A 374 -16.50 -3.92 15.13
N ARG A 375 -16.27 -4.35 13.89
CA ARG A 375 -17.24 -4.98 13.00
C ARG A 375 -16.83 -6.40 12.68
#